data_AF-A0A1H9SWC1-F1
#
_entry.id   AF-A0A1H9SWC1-F1
#
_cell.length_a   1.000
_cell.length_b   1.000
_cell.length_c   1.000
_cell.angle_alpha   90.00
_cell.angle_beta   90.00
_cell.angle_gamma   90.00
#
_symmetry.space_group_name_H-M   'P 1'
#
loop_
_entity.id
_entity.type
_entity.pdbx_description
1 polymer ?
#
loop_
_entity_poly.entity_id
_entity_poly.type
_entity_poly.pdbx_seq_one_letter_code
_entity_poly.pdbx_strand_id
1 'polypeptide(L)'
;MMKKYNYLWCFIPFFFLINSAMLVFAETPQEEIYSSKEEAVKAKTASLQSKPGTYLVFLRYHDDDQTIEENVYVTVFGEETTVKDPIAIDAHSIVVPKDSIEKLSLADWIQLTDARAWRTDTAEQISVTSVDTSKVSTELGTYPITFFTVNQVQTTIQVQVVLDKETQEIINSYHQNDTLGNFEELAPEEKISWLNFENALTVVLQFTFILLLFVPIIALLLQYGFTQKLVMQVIRLVIK
;
A
#
# COMPACT_ATOMS: atom_id res chain seq x y z
N MET A 1 -9.13 -49.85 -63.12
CA MET A 1 -10.55 -49.41 -63.09
C MET A 1 -11.24 -50.14 -61.95
N MET A 2 -12.12 -49.45 -61.22
CA MET A 2 -13.05 -49.94 -60.19
C MET A 2 -12.52 -50.29 -58.79
N LYS A 3 -12.92 -49.41 -57.85
CA LYS A 3 -13.15 -49.67 -56.43
C LYS A 3 -14.10 -50.85 -56.23
N LYS A 4 -13.91 -51.61 -55.15
CA LYS A 4 -14.95 -51.93 -54.16
C LYS A 4 -14.33 -52.57 -52.91
N TYR A 5 -14.46 -51.84 -51.80
CA TYR A 5 -14.44 -52.36 -50.44
C TYR A 5 -15.64 -53.30 -50.25
N ASN A 6 -15.50 -54.37 -49.45
CA ASN A 6 -16.36 -54.57 -48.27
C ASN A 6 -16.17 -55.92 -47.53
N TYR A 7 -16.22 -55.79 -46.20
CA TYR A 7 -16.62 -56.74 -45.16
C TYR A 7 -15.84 -58.06 -44.99
N LEU A 8 -15.00 -58.10 -43.96
CA LEU A 8 -15.15 -59.15 -42.96
C LEU A 8 -14.86 -58.60 -41.56
N TRP A 9 -15.85 -58.77 -40.70
CA TRP A 9 -15.94 -58.28 -39.35
C TRP A 9 -14.83 -58.77 -38.43
N CYS A 10 -14.44 -57.87 -37.53
CA CYS A 10 -13.59 -58.07 -36.37
C CYS A 10 -14.14 -59.18 -35.47
N PHE A 11 -13.38 -60.27 -35.33
CA PHE A 11 -13.30 -61.05 -34.10
C PHE A 11 -11.94 -60.73 -33.49
N ILE A 12 -11.90 -59.85 -32.48
CA ILE A 12 -10.73 -59.75 -31.58
C ILE A 12 -11.26 -59.83 -30.15
N PRO A 13 -10.74 -60.77 -29.35
CA PRO A 13 -11.37 -61.21 -28.12
C PRO A 13 -11.17 -60.21 -26.99
N PHE A 14 -12.25 -60.12 -26.21
CA PHE A 14 -12.36 -59.83 -24.80
C PHE A 14 -11.10 -60.22 -23.99
N PHE A 15 -10.12 -59.32 -23.90
CA PHE A 15 -8.99 -59.41 -22.99
C PHE A 15 -8.66 -57.98 -22.55
N PHE A 16 -8.37 -57.79 -21.26
CA PHE A 16 -8.10 -56.52 -20.57
C PHE A 16 -9.30 -55.70 -20.06
N LEU A 17 -10.02 -56.24 -19.08
CA LEU A 17 -10.58 -55.44 -17.98
C LEU A 17 -10.39 -56.20 -16.65
N ILE A 18 -9.15 -56.41 -16.26
CA ILE A 18 -8.79 -56.47 -14.84
C ILE A 18 -7.97 -55.19 -14.61
N ASN A 19 -8.68 -54.07 -14.60
CA ASN A 19 -8.10 -52.85 -14.04
C ASN A 19 -8.09 -53.09 -12.53
N SER A 20 -6.95 -53.57 -12.07
CA SER A 20 -6.56 -53.68 -10.67
C SER A 20 -6.97 -52.39 -9.96
N ALA A 21 -8.07 -52.46 -9.21
CA ALA A 21 -8.26 -51.58 -8.07
C ALA A 21 -7.09 -51.87 -7.13
N MET A 22 -5.97 -51.17 -7.35
CA MET A 22 -5.01 -50.96 -6.27
C MET A 22 -5.82 -50.25 -5.19
N LEU A 23 -6.19 -51.01 -4.17
CA LEU A 23 -6.48 -50.47 -2.85
C LEU A 23 -5.24 -49.67 -2.48
N VAL A 24 -5.28 -48.37 -2.75
CA VAL A 24 -4.41 -47.41 -2.08
C VAL A 24 -4.88 -47.47 -0.63
N PHE A 25 -4.26 -48.35 0.15
CA PHE A 25 -4.30 -48.23 1.60
C PHE A 25 -3.67 -46.86 1.87
N ALA A 26 -4.51 -45.88 2.20
CA ALA A 26 -4.01 -44.71 2.91
C ALA A 26 -3.33 -45.26 4.15
N GLU A 27 -2.00 -45.22 4.17
CA GLU A 27 -1.21 -45.53 5.34
C GLU A 27 -1.67 -44.52 6.40
N THR A 28 -2.53 -44.97 7.31
CA THR A 28 -2.91 -44.18 8.48
C THR A 28 -1.60 -43.79 9.14
N PRO A 29 -1.30 -42.48 9.29
CA PRO A 29 -0.02 -42.05 9.84
C PRO A 29 0.20 -42.78 11.15
N GLN A 30 1.25 -43.61 11.20
CA GLN A 30 1.60 -44.32 12.42
C GLN A 30 1.93 -43.26 13.48
N GLU A 31 1.10 -43.17 14.51
CA GLU A 31 1.37 -42.28 15.63
C GLU A 31 2.64 -42.75 16.34
N GLU A 32 3.68 -41.94 16.28
CA GLU A 32 4.97 -42.20 16.94
C GLU A 32 4.79 -42.37 18.45
N ILE A 33 5.39 -43.44 19.00
CA ILE A 33 5.46 -43.70 20.45
C ILE A 33 6.83 -43.20 20.93
N TYR A 34 6.82 -42.30 21.90
CA TYR A 34 8.05 -41.68 22.42
C TYR A 34 8.57 -42.42 23.67
N SER A 35 9.85 -42.25 23.97
CA SER A 35 10.50 -42.95 25.09
C SER A 35 10.10 -42.40 26.46
N SER A 36 9.54 -41.18 26.51
CA SER A 36 9.10 -40.50 27.73
C SER A 36 8.04 -39.43 27.44
N LYS A 37 7.33 -39.00 28.49
CA LYS A 37 6.35 -37.89 28.41
C LYS A 37 6.97 -36.60 27.91
N GLU A 38 8.16 -36.26 28.41
CA GLU A 38 8.88 -35.04 28.07
C GLU A 38 9.29 -35.00 26.60
N GLU A 39 9.74 -36.14 26.07
CA GLU A 39 10.07 -36.30 24.65
C GLU A 39 8.82 -36.16 23.77
N ALA A 40 7.70 -36.80 24.17
CA ALA A 40 6.42 -36.69 23.48
C ALA A 40 5.92 -35.24 23.42
N VAL A 41 5.95 -34.53 24.56
CA VAL A 41 5.55 -33.13 24.64
C VAL A 41 6.46 -32.26 23.76
N LYS A 42 7.78 -32.45 23.80
CA LYS A 42 8.72 -31.66 23.00
C LYS A 42 8.53 -31.88 21.49
N ALA A 43 8.40 -33.13 21.05
CA ALA A 43 8.22 -33.49 19.65
C ALA A 43 6.88 -32.98 19.10
N LYS A 44 5.80 -33.13 19.88
CA LYS A 44 4.48 -32.62 19.48
C LYS A 44 4.41 -31.10 19.53
N THR A 45 5.01 -30.44 20.52
CA THR A 45 5.06 -28.98 20.57
C THR A 45 5.84 -28.39 19.39
N ALA A 46 6.92 -29.06 18.96
CA ALA A 46 7.68 -28.63 17.77
C ALA A 46 6.89 -28.73 16.45
N SER A 47 5.84 -29.56 16.40
CA SER A 47 4.96 -29.67 15.24
C SER A 47 3.68 -28.84 15.35
N LEU A 48 3.46 -28.14 16.48
CA LEU A 48 2.33 -27.22 16.62
C LEU A 48 2.49 -26.01 15.70
N GLN A 49 1.36 -25.54 15.18
CA GLN A 49 1.31 -24.37 14.31
C GLN A 49 1.80 -23.12 15.06
N SER A 50 2.44 -22.20 14.34
CA SER A 50 2.89 -20.92 14.89
C SER A 50 1.74 -19.98 15.31
N LYS A 51 0.48 -20.37 15.07
CA LYS A 51 -0.68 -19.55 15.40
C LYS A 51 -1.03 -19.70 16.89
N PRO A 52 -1.19 -18.59 17.64
CA PRO A 52 -1.66 -18.65 19.03
C PRO A 52 -3.02 -19.33 19.13
N GLY A 53 -3.16 -20.20 20.15
CA GLY A 53 -4.33 -21.05 20.33
C GLY A 53 -4.06 -22.21 21.31
N THR A 54 -5.13 -22.84 21.78
CA THR A 54 -5.05 -24.11 22.52
C THR A 54 -5.37 -25.26 21.60
N TYR A 55 -4.54 -26.30 21.62
CA TYR A 55 -4.66 -27.47 20.75
C TYR A 55 -4.69 -28.74 21.59
N LEU A 56 -5.56 -29.67 21.21
CA LEU A 56 -5.58 -31.01 21.78
C LEU A 56 -4.44 -31.83 21.15
N VAL A 57 -3.52 -32.29 21.99
CA VAL A 57 -2.40 -33.12 21.59
C VAL A 57 -2.56 -34.50 22.18
N PHE A 58 -2.56 -35.51 21.29
CA PHE A 58 -2.52 -36.91 21.65
C PHE A 58 -1.07 -37.31 21.91
N LEU A 59 -0.76 -37.69 23.14
CA LEU A 59 0.55 -38.17 23.56
C LEU A 59 0.51 -39.69 23.73
N ARG A 60 1.52 -40.36 23.20
CA ARG A 60 1.76 -41.80 23.40
C ARG A 60 3.22 -42.00 23.76
N TYR A 61 3.48 -42.50 24.96
CA TYR A 61 4.84 -42.65 25.44
C TYR A 61 5.01 -43.86 26.34
N HIS A 62 6.24 -44.32 26.50
CA HIS A 62 6.60 -45.35 27.47
C HIS A 62 6.86 -44.76 28.85
N ASP A 63 6.26 -45.36 29.86
CA ASP A 63 6.54 -45.13 31.27
C ASP A 63 6.77 -46.51 31.90
N ASP A 64 8.02 -46.77 32.30
CA ASP A 64 8.53 -48.11 32.57
C ASP A 64 8.24 -49.11 31.41
N ASP A 65 7.55 -50.22 31.69
CA ASP A 65 7.19 -51.27 30.71
C ASP A 65 5.78 -51.07 30.09
N GLN A 66 5.13 -49.94 30.35
CA GLN A 66 3.76 -49.67 29.87
C GLN A 66 3.74 -48.53 28.85
N THR A 67 2.87 -48.65 27.85
CA THR A 67 2.52 -47.54 26.95
C THR A 67 1.35 -46.77 27.55
N ILE A 68 1.57 -45.49 27.81
CA ILE A 68 0.55 -44.56 28.28
C ILE A 68 0.06 -43.74 27.09
N GLU A 69 -1.27 -43.55 27.02
CA GLU A 69 -1.94 -42.68 26.06
C GLU A 69 -2.67 -41.57 26.83
N GLU A 70 -2.36 -40.31 26.52
CA GLU A 70 -2.90 -39.15 27.24
C GLU A 70 -3.29 -38.03 26.25
N ASN A 71 -4.43 -37.40 26.55
CA ASN A 71 -4.90 -36.23 25.84
C ASN A 71 -4.54 -34.97 26.64
N VAL A 72 -3.67 -34.12 26.08
CA VAL A 72 -3.20 -32.91 26.75
C VAL A 72 -3.55 -31.69 25.92
N TYR A 73 -4.13 -30.67 26.56
CA TYR A 73 -4.34 -29.36 25.94
C TYR A 73 -3.08 -28.52 26.07
N VAL A 74 -2.50 -28.15 24.93
CA VAL A 74 -1.30 -27.31 24.85
C VAL A 74 -1.69 -25.94 24.33
N THR A 75 -1.31 -24.89 25.05
CA THR A 75 -1.57 -23.50 24.63
C THR A 75 -0.30 -22.87 24.06
N VAL A 76 -0.40 -22.41 22.81
CA VAL A 76 0.64 -21.65 22.12
C VAL A 76 0.38 -20.17 22.36
N PHE A 77 1.37 -19.47 22.91
CA PHE A 77 1.32 -18.02 23.16
C PHE A 77 1.86 -17.23 21.96
N GLY A 78 1.13 -16.19 21.59
CA GLY A 78 1.62 -15.08 20.78
C GLY A 78 2.27 -14.00 21.64
N GLU A 79 2.72 -12.93 20.99
CA GLU A 79 3.38 -11.80 21.64
C GLU A 79 2.48 -11.11 22.67
N GLU A 80 1.19 -10.96 22.34
CA GLU A 80 0.19 -10.25 23.15
C GLU A 80 -0.87 -11.19 23.73
N THR A 81 -0.56 -12.48 23.85
CA THR A 81 -1.48 -13.45 24.45
C THR A 81 -1.55 -13.25 25.96
N THR A 82 -2.76 -13.00 26.46
CA THR A 82 -3.04 -12.93 27.90
C THR A 82 -3.88 -14.14 28.32
N VAL A 83 -3.47 -14.82 29.39
CA VAL A 83 -4.21 -15.94 29.97
C VAL A 83 -4.68 -15.61 31.37
N LYS A 84 -5.97 -15.83 31.61
CA LYS A 84 -6.62 -15.87 32.91
C LYS A 84 -7.47 -17.13 32.95
N ASP A 85 -6.87 -18.20 33.48
CA ASP A 85 -7.43 -19.56 33.47
C ASP A 85 -8.93 -19.58 33.84
N PRO A 86 -9.81 -20.21 33.04
CA PRO A 86 -9.53 -21.06 31.88
C PRO A 86 -9.60 -20.35 30.51
N ILE A 87 -9.29 -19.06 30.44
CA ILE A 87 -9.53 -18.24 29.23
C ILE A 87 -8.25 -17.58 28.77
N ALA A 88 -7.99 -17.69 27.48
CA ALA A 88 -6.93 -16.97 26.79
C ALA A 88 -7.54 -16.00 25.78
N ILE A 89 -6.86 -14.88 25.57
CA ILE A 89 -7.15 -13.91 24.52
C ILE A 89 -5.83 -13.49 23.86
N ASP A 90 -5.85 -13.38 22.54
CA ASP A 90 -4.72 -12.94 21.73
C ASP A 90 -5.22 -11.96 20.65
N ALA A 91 -4.37 -11.00 20.31
CA ALA A 91 -4.61 -10.04 19.25
C ALA A 91 -3.26 -9.55 18.70
N HIS A 92 -3.25 -9.05 17.47
CA HIS A 92 -2.04 -8.61 16.79
C HIS A 92 -2.04 -7.10 16.59
N SER A 93 -0.88 -6.48 16.84
CA SER A 93 -0.62 -5.09 16.51
C SER A 93 -0.75 -4.85 14.99
N ILE A 94 -1.37 -3.73 14.61
CA ILE A 94 -1.67 -3.40 13.22
C ILE A 94 -1.33 -1.95 12.87
N VAL A 95 -1.23 -1.70 11.57
CA VAL A 95 -1.07 -0.36 11.00
C VAL A 95 -2.37 0.04 10.31
N VAL A 96 -2.93 1.19 10.70
CA VAL A 96 -4.22 1.69 10.20
C VAL A 96 -4.03 3.10 9.63
N PRO A 97 -4.55 3.39 8.43
CA PRO A 97 -4.53 4.75 7.89
C PRO A 97 -5.49 5.65 8.68
N LYS A 98 -5.07 6.89 8.94
CA LYS A 98 -5.83 7.83 9.79
C LYS A 98 -7.30 8.03 9.36
N ASP A 99 -7.58 8.00 8.05
CA ASP A 99 -8.91 8.28 7.49
C ASP A 99 -9.90 7.12 7.63
N SER A 100 -9.41 5.97 8.11
CA SER A 100 -10.23 4.79 8.37
C SER A 100 -10.67 4.70 9.83
N ILE A 101 -9.97 5.32 10.78
CA ILE A 101 -10.19 5.12 12.23
C ILE A 101 -11.64 5.39 12.65
N GLU A 102 -12.21 6.50 12.20
CA GLU A 102 -13.59 6.88 12.53
C GLU A 102 -14.67 5.98 11.90
N LYS A 103 -14.29 5.20 10.89
CA LYS A 103 -15.20 4.30 10.15
C LYS A 103 -15.16 2.87 10.65
N LEU A 104 -14.17 2.51 11.48
CA LEU A 104 -13.98 1.15 11.95
C LEU A 104 -14.99 0.81 13.04
N SER A 105 -15.80 -0.22 12.77
CA SER A 105 -16.66 -0.86 13.76
C SER A 105 -15.87 -1.83 14.64
N LEU A 106 -16.50 -2.33 15.71
CA LEU A 106 -15.95 -3.40 16.56
C LEU A 106 -15.55 -4.63 15.73
N ALA A 107 -16.38 -5.02 14.76
CA ALA A 107 -16.11 -6.18 13.91
C ALA A 107 -14.87 -5.96 13.06
N ASP A 108 -14.68 -4.73 12.55
CA ASP A 108 -13.50 -4.38 11.75
C ASP A 108 -12.23 -4.42 12.60
N TRP A 109 -12.28 -3.90 13.84
CA TRP A 109 -11.14 -4.01 14.77
C TRP A 109 -10.77 -5.45 15.04
N ILE A 110 -11.75 -6.30 15.37
CA ILE A 110 -11.52 -7.74 15.62
C ILE A 110 -10.92 -8.42 14.39
N GLN A 111 -11.44 -8.12 13.21
CA GLN A 111 -10.96 -8.72 11.96
C GLN A 111 -9.55 -8.27 11.60
N LEU A 112 -9.25 -6.98 11.72
CA LEU A 112 -7.94 -6.43 11.38
C LEU A 112 -6.85 -6.95 12.32
N THR A 113 -7.15 -7.05 13.61
CA THR A 113 -6.17 -7.48 14.63
C THR A 113 -6.14 -8.99 14.83
N ASP A 114 -6.95 -9.77 14.10
CA ASP A 114 -7.20 -11.21 14.33
C ASP A 114 -7.44 -11.51 15.81
N ALA A 115 -8.22 -10.65 16.50
CA ALA A 115 -8.46 -10.78 17.93
C ALA A 115 -9.33 -12.01 18.21
N ARG A 116 -8.81 -12.94 19.01
CA ARG A 116 -9.48 -14.21 19.29
C ARG A 116 -9.37 -14.53 20.76
N ALA A 117 -10.44 -15.07 21.32
CA ALA A 117 -10.46 -15.62 22.66
C ALA A 117 -10.87 -17.09 22.59
N TRP A 118 -10.36 -17.90 23.51
CA TRP A 118 -10.66 -19.31 23.59
C TRP A 118 -10.47 -19.85 25.00
N ARG A 119 -10.99 -21.05 25.24
CA ARG A 119 -10.80 -21.78 26.49
C ARG A 119 -9.52 -22.62 26.46
N THR A 120 -8.73 -22.56 27.51
CA THR A 120 -7.48 -23.34 27.66
C THR A 120 -7.73 -24.80 28.01
N ASP A 121 -8.93 -25.15 28.48
CA ASP A 121 -9.30 -26.51 28.91
C ASP A 121 -10.00 -27.35 27.81
N THR A 122 -10.59 -26.69 26.82
CA THR A 122 -11.46 -27.34 25.82
C THR A 122 -11.14 -26.90 24.39
N ALA A 123 -10.29 -25.88 24.22
CA ALA A 123 -10.01 -25.23 22.94
C ALA A 123 -11.22 -24.57 22.25
N GLU A 124 -12.35 -24.42 22.96
CA GLU A 124 -13.55 -23.77 22.43
C GLU A 124 -13.34 -22.25 22.27
N GLN A 125 -13.78 -21.68 21.15
CA GLN A 125 -13.69 -20.24 20.90
C GLN A 125 -14.72 -19.46 21.73
N ILE A 126 -14.30 -18.29 22.22
CA ILE A 126 -15.11 -17.34 22.98
C ILE A 126 -15.21 -16.04 22.19
N SER A 127 -16.38 -15.41 22.23
CA SER A 127 -16.58 -14.11 21.60
C SER A 127 -15.88 -12.98 22.36
N VAL A 128 -15.15 -12.14 21.61
CA VAL A 128 -14.69 -10.83 22.07
C VAL A 128 -15.90 -9.90 22.11
N THR A 129 -16.15 -9.29 23.27
CA THR A 129 -17.40 -8.56 23.55
C THR A 129 -17.28 -7.07 23.23
N SER A 130 -16.12 -6.48 23.49
CA SER A 130 -15.88 -5.06 23.27
C SER A 130 -14.42 -4.76 23.01
N VAL A 131 -14.17 -3.61 22.40
CA VAL A 131 -12.85 -3.01 22.21
C VAL A 131 -12.90 -1.59 22.79
N ASP A 132 -11.91 -1.23 23.61
CA ASP A 132 -11.71 0.14 24.08
C ASP A 132 -10.70 0.83 23.15
N THR A 133 -11.22 1.80 22.40
CA THR A 133 -10.47 2.66 21.48
C THR A 133 -10.41 4.10 21.96
N SER A 134 -10.77 4.39 23.23
CA SER A 134 -10.84 5.76 23.77
C SER A 134 -9.52 6.53 23.71
N LYS A 135 -8.39 5.81 23.63
CA LYS A 135 -7.04 6.37 23.53
C LYS A 135 -6.56 6.55 22.08
N VAL A 136 -7.28 6.03 21.10
CA VAL A 136 -6.90 6.14 19.68
C VAL A 136 -7.25 7.53 19.18
N SER A 137 -6.26 8.22 18.63
CA SER A 137 -6.44 9.50 17.96
C SER A 137 -6.32 9.35 16.44
N THR A 138 -6.92 10.27 15.69
CA THR A 138 -6.72 10.41 14.24
C THR A 138 -5.36 11.02 13.87
N GLU A 139 -4.60 11.45 14.87
CA GLU A 139 -3.23 11.93 14.70
C GLU A 139 -2.27 10.78 14.42
N LEU A 140 -1.16 11.07 13.74
CA LEU A 140 -0.12 10.08 13.46
C LEU A 140 0.58 9.69 14.76
N GLY A 141 0.69 8.39 15.02
CA GLY A 141 1.28 7.91 16.27
C GLY A 141 0.98 6.44 16.54
N THR A 142 1.35 5.98 17.73
CA THR A 142 1.05 4.63 18.20
C THR A 142 0.17 4.73 19.43
N TYR A 143 -0.99 4.07 19.39
CA TYR A 143 -2.00 4.14 20.44
C TYR A 143 -2.37 2.75 20.94
N PRO A 144 -2.53 2.57 22.26
CA PRO A 144 -3.00 1.30 22.81
C PRO A 144 -4.50 1.13 22.60
N ILE A 145 -4.91 -0.07 22.21
CA ILE A 145 -6.31 -0.52 22.27
C ILE A 145 -6.43 -1.77 23.13
N THR A 146 -7.56 -1.92 23.82
CA THR A 146 -7.78 -3.05 24.72
C THR A 146 -9.00 -3.85 24.30
N PHE A 147 -8.85 -5.15 24.09
CA PHE A 147 -9.95 -6.06 23.81
C PHE A 147 -10.44 -6.73 25.09
N PHE A 148 -11.74 -6.95 25.18
CA PHE A 148 -12.39 -7.55 26.34
C PHE A 148 -13.24 -8.76 25.94
N THR A 149 -13.22 -9.77 26.80
CA THR A 149 -14.08 -10.96 26.71
C THR A 149 -15.24 -10.88 27.70
N VAL A 150 -16.24 -11.76 27.51
CA VAL A 150 -17.42 -11.91 28.39
C VAL A 150 -17.02 -12.08 29.87
N ASN A 151 -15.87 -12.70 30.13
CA ASN A 151 -15.40 -13.03 31.48
C ASN A 151 -14.32 -12.07 32.00
N GLN A 152 -14.28 -10.84 31.47
CA GLN A 152 -13.36 -9.77 31.90
C GLN A 152 -11.87 -10.12 31.77
N VAL A 153 -11.51 -11.02 30.84
CA VAL A 153 -10.11 -11.16 30.39
C VAL A 153 -9.87 -10.12 29.31
N GLN A 154 -8.74 -9.44 29.40
CA GLN A 154 -8.37 -8.36 28.49
C GLN A 154 -6.95 -8.54 27.96
N THR A 155 -6.73 -8.11 26.72
CA THR A 155 -5.38 -7.91 26.16
C THR A 155 -5.28 -6.52 25.57
N THR A 156 -4.08 -5.93 25.62
CA THR A 156 -3.80 -4.59 25.08
C THR A 156 -2.77 -4.71 23.99
N ILE A 157 -3.04 -4.12 22.83
CA ILE A 157 -2.13 -4.10 21.70
C ILE A 157 -1.87 -2.68 21.23
N GLN A 158 -0.83 -2.50 20.42
CA GLN A 158 -0.44 -1.22 19.88
C GLN A 158 -0.92 -1.07 18.43
N VAL A 159 -1.68 -0.02 18.15
CA VAL A 159 -2.12 0.34 16.79
C VAL A 159 -1.33 1.54 16.32
N GLN A 160 -0.69 1.41 15.16
CA GLN A 160 0.04 2.50 14.53
C GLN A 160 -0.84 3.21 13.52
N VAL A 161 -1.02 4.52 13.70
CA VAL A 161 -1.77 5.40 12.82
C VAL A 161 -0.80 6.05 11.84
N VAL A 162 -1.02 5.79 10.56
CA VAL A 162 -0.18 6.27 9.45
C VAL A 162 -1.00 7.08 8.46
N LEU A 163 -0.29 7.77 7.56
CA LEU A 163 -0.93 8.33 6.37
C LEU A 163 -1.41 7.19 5.47
N ASP A 164 -2.45 7.46 4.69
CA ASP A 164 -2.82 6.53 3.63
C ASP A 164 -1.66 6.37 2.64
N LYS A 165 -1.67 5.24 1.94
CA LYS A 165 -0.59 4.84 1.05
C LYS A 165 -0.37 5.85 -0.08
N GLU A 166 -1.43 6.43 -0.62
CA GLU A 166 -1.36 7.39 -1.73
C GLU A 166 -0.70 8.69 -1.28
N THR A 167 -1.13 9.25 -0.14
CA THR A 167 -0.49 10.43 0.46
C THR A 167 0.98 10.16 0.79
N GLN A 168 1.30 8.99 1.31
CA GLN A 168 2.69 8.61 1.59
C GLN A 168 3.53 8.53 0.30
N GLU A 169 2.98 7.99 -0.78
CA GLU A 169 3.63 7.95 -2.09
C GLU A 169 3.86 9.35 -2.67
N ILE A 170 2.89 10.26 -2.55
CA ILE A 170 3.03 11.66 -2.96
C ILE A 170 4.16 12.34 -2.19
N ILE A 171 4.20 12.20 -0.87
CA ILE A 171 5.26 12.77 -0.02
C ILE A 171 6.62 12.20 -0.40
N ASN A 172 6.71 10.88 -0.59
CA ASN A 172 7.96 10.24 -1.02
C ASN A 172 8.40 10.76 -2.39
N SER A 173 7.47 10.94 -3.33
CA SER A 173 7.77 11.51 -4.65
C SER A 173 8.28 12.95 -4.56
N TYR A 174 7.70 13.76 -3.67
CA TYR A 174 8.14 15.13 -3.41
C TYR A 174 9.56 15.16 -2.84
N HIS A 175 9.87 14.33 -1.85
CA HIS A 175 11.22 14.22 -1.29
C HIS A 175 12.23 13.64 -2.28
N GLN A 176 11.83 12.70 -3.14
CA GLN A 176 12.70 12.21 -4.21
C GLN A 176 13.02 13.33 -5.21
N ASN A 177 12.02 14.12 -5.61
CA ASN A 177 12.22 15.28 -6.47
C ASN A 177 13.13 16.33 -5.80
N ASP A 178 13.00 16.53 -4.48
CA ASP A 178 13.88 17.39 -3.68
C ASP A 178 15.34 16.93 -3.72
N THR A 179 15.59 15.65 -3.50
CA THR A 179 16.94 15.09 -3.54
C THR A 179 17.56 15.08 -4.95
N LEU A 180 16.74 15.00 -6.00
CA LEU A 180 17.18 14.92 -7.38
C LEU A 180 17.34 16.30 -8.04
N GLY A 181 16.98 17.39 -7.36
CA GLY A 181 17.02 18.74 -7.93
C GLY A 181 16.05 18.95 -9.10
N ASN A 182 15.12 18.01 -9.31
CA ASN A 182 14.07 18.08 -10.33
C ASN A 182 12.86 18.84 -9.78
N PHE A 183 13.10 19.99 -9.17
CA PHE A 183 12.06 20.98 -9.08
C PHE A 183 11.93 21.62 -10.45
N GLU A 184 10.72 21.69 -10.98
CA GLU A 184 10.38 22.95 -11.63
C GLU A 184 10.60 24.01 -10.55
N GLU A 185 11.76 24.66 -10.53
CA GLU A 185 11.83 26.01 -9.99
C GLU A 185 10.66 26.70 -10.68
N LEU A 186 9.60 27.00 -9.93
CA LEU A 186 8.59 27.97 -10.36
C LEU A 186 9.40 29.11 -10.92
N ALA A 187 9.42 29.26 -12.24
CA ALA A 187 10.41 30.08 -12.95
C ALA A 187 10.56 31.38 -12.16
N PRO A 188 11.73 31.57 -11.51
CA PRO A 188 11.86 32.21 -10.20
C PRO A 188 11.11 33.50 -10.24
N GLU A 189 9.85 33.54 -9.74
CA GLU A 189 8.78 34.49 -10.12
C GLU A 189 9.44 35.56 -10.95
N GLU A 190 9.64 35.33 -12.27
CA GLU A 190 10.43 36.27 -13.05
C GLU A 190 9.55 37.50 -13.01
N LYS A 191 9.80 38.34 -12.00
CA LYS A 191 9.16 39.61 -11.77
C LYS A 191 9.54 40.25 -13.06
N ILE A 192 8.59 40.26 -14.00
CA ILE A 192 8.63 41.10 -15.18
C ILE A 192 9.05 42.42 -14.59
N SER A 193 10.33 42.69 -14.70
CA SER A 193 10.96 43.61 -13.76
C SER A 193 10.41 44.92 -14.26
N TRP A 194 9.53 45.54 -13.48
CA TRP A 194 8.91 46.80 -13.86
C TRP A 194 10.00 47.81 -14.24
N LEU A 195 11.20 47.65 -13.67
CA LEU A 195 12.43 48.32 -14.04
C LEU A 195 12.87 48.10 -15.51
N ASN A 196 12.85 46.86 -16.03
CA ASN A 196 13.16 46.58 -17.44
C ASN A 196 12.11 47.18 -18.39
N PHE A 197 10.84 47.14 -17.99
CA PHE A 197 9.75 47.77 -18.73
C PHE A 197 9.86 49.31 -18.72
N GLU A 198 10.13 49.91 -17.57
CA GLU A 198 10.33 51.35 -17.41
C GLU A 198 11.53 51.86 -18.22
N ASN A 199 12.65 51.12 -18.21
CA ASN A 199 13.82 51.43 -19.01
C ASN A 199 13.49 51.35 -20.51
N ALA A 200 12.83 50.29 -20.96
CA ALA A 200 12.42 50.15 -22.35
C ALA A 200 11.45 51.25 -22.78
N LEU A 201 10.45 51.56 -21.96
CA LEU A 201 9.47 52.62 -22.20
C LEU A 201 10.16 53.99 -22.30
N THR A 202 11.10 54.27 -21.39
CA THR A 202 11.86 55.53 -21.38
C THR A 202 12.66 55.71 -22.66
N VAL A 203 13.35 54.66 -23.11
CA VAL A 203 14.12 54.69 -24.37
C VAL A 203 13.19 54.93 -25.57
N VAL A 204 12.05 54.24 -25.64
CA VAL A 204 11.07 54.41 -26.72
C VAL A 204 10.50 55.84 -26.73
N LEU A 205 10.17 56.39 -25.56
CA LEU A 205 9.67 57.77 -25.44
C LEU A 205 10.71 58.80 -25.87
N GLN A 206 11.98 58.64 -25.44
CA GLN A 206 13.06 59.53 -25.85
C GLN A 206 13.25 59.53 -27.38
N PHE A 207 13.29 58.36 -28.00
CA PHE A 207 13.36 58.25 -29.46
C PHE A 207 12.15 58.88 -30.16
N THR A 208 10.95 58.69 -29.61
CA THR A 208 9.72 59.27 -30.14
C THR A 208 9.77 60.80 -30.10
N PHE A 209 10.24 61.40 -29.00
CA PHE A 209 10.38 62.86 -28.89
C PHE A 209 11.44 63.41 -29.84
N ILE A 210 12.57 62.72 -30.00
CA ILE A 210 13.59 63.09 -30.98
C ILE A 210 12.98 63.08 -32.39
N LEU A 211 12.29 62.00 -32.78
CA LEU A 211 11.62 61.95 -34.08
C LEU A 211 10.60 63.08 -34.26
N LEU A 212 9.79 63.35 -33.23
CA LEU A 212 8.79 64.41 -33.27
C LEU A 212 9.42 65.81 -33.44
N LEU A 213 10.62 66.03 -32.94
CA LEU A 213 11.37 67.28 -33.13
C LEU A 213 12.01 67.37 -34.52
N PHE A 214 12.67 66.30 -34.98
CA PHE A 214 13.49 66.35 -36.20
C PHE A 214 12.68 66.18 -37.49
N VAL A 215 11.61 65.38 -37.48
CA VAL A 215 10.74 65.17 -38.66
C VAL A 215 10.22 66.49 -39.25
N PRO A 216 9.62 67.43 -38.48
CA PRO A 216 9.13 68.69 -39.04
C PRO A 216 10.28 69.59 -39.55
N ILE A 217 11.44 69.59 -38.89
CA ILE A 217 12.61 70.35 -39.35
C ILE A 217 13.10 69.82 -40.70
N ILE A 218 13.22 68.50 -40.84
CA ILE A 218 13.60 67.85 -42.10
C ILE A 218 12.57 68.15 -43.18
N ALA A 219 11.27 68.08 -42.87
CA ALA A 219 10.20 68.43 -43.81
C ALA A 219 10.30 69.89 -44.30
N LEU A 220 10.58 70.83 -43.39
CA LEU A 220 10.79 72.25 -43.75
C LEU A 220 12.03 72.45 -44.63
N LEU A 221 13.14 71.78 -44.33
CA LEU A 221 14.36 71.84 -45.15
C LEU A 221 14.12 71.28 -46.56
N LEU A 222 13.40 70.16 -46.67
CA LEU A 222 13.01 69.58 -47.95
C LEU A 222 12.10 70.53 -48.73
N GLN A 223 11.07 71.08 -48.08
CA GLN A 223 10.16 72.06 -48.69
C GLN A 223 10.93 73.28 -49.21
N TYR A 224 11.81 73.85 -48.40
CA TYR A 224 12.67 74.96 -48.79
C TYR A 224 13.52 74.62 -50.02
N GLY A 225 14.16 73.44 -50.04
CA GLY A 225 14.97 72.98 -51.17
C GLY A 225 14.16 72.83 -52.48
N PHE A 226 12.93 72.31 -52.40
CA PHE A 226 12.03 72.24 -53.55
C PHE A 226 11.60 73.63 -54.03
N THR A 227 11.20 74.52 -53.12
CA THR A 227 10.81 75.90 -53.45
C THR A 227 11.97 76.65 -54.11
N GLN A 228 13.18 76.55 -53.59
CA GLN A 228 14.36 77.20 -54.18
C GLN A 228 14.62 76.71 -55.61
N LYS A 229 14.50 75.40 -55.87
CA LYS A 229 14.63 74.84 -57.24
C LYS A 229 13.56 75.39 -58.18
N LEU A 230 12.30 75.44 -57.75
CA LEU A 230 11.19 75.98 -58.56
C LEU A 230 11.39 77.46 -58.87
N VAL A 231 11.77 78.27 -57.87
CA VAL A 231 12.05 79.70 -58.06
C VAL A 231 13.18 79.91 -59.08
N MET A 232 14.28 79.14 -58.98
CA MET A 232 15.36 79.23 -59.97
C MET A 232 14.91 78.87 -61.38
N GLN A 233 14.02 77.88 -61.54
CA GLN A 233 13.46 77.53 -62.84
C GLN A 233 12.58 78.64 -63.41
N VAL A 234 11.72 79.24 -62.59
CA VAL A 234 10.86 80.37 -62.99
C VAL A 234 11.71 81.58 -63.40
N ILE A 235 12.72 81.95 -62.62
CA ILE A 235 13.63 83.06 -62.95
C ILE A 235 14.31 82.82 -64.31
N ARG A 236 14.80 81.60 -64.59
CA ARG A 236 15.40 81.25 -65.88
C ARG A 236 14.42 81.35 -67.05
N LEU A 237 13.13 81.10 -66.82
CA LEU A 237 12.10 81.23 -67.85
C LEU A 237 11.74 82.70 -68.12
N VAL A 238 11.70 83.54 -67.08
CA VAL A 238 11.33 84.97 -67.20
C VAL A 238 12.45 85.83 -67.81
N ILE A 239 13.72 85.46 -67.61
CA ILE A 239 14.88 86.21 -68.15
C ILE A 239 15.13 85.92 -69.65
N LYS A 240 14.44 84.94 -70.23
CA LYS A 240 14.50 84.62 -71.67
C LYS A 240 13.46 85.40 -72.45
#